data_AF-A0A0R3WMY9-F1
#
_entry.id   AF-A0A0R3WMY9-F1
#
_cell.length_a   1.000
_cell.length_b   1.000
_cell.length_c   1.000
_cell.angle_alpha   90.00
_cell.angle_beta   90.00
_cell.angle_gamma   90.00
#
_symmetry.space_group_name_H-M   'P 1'
#
loop_
_entity.id
_entity.type
_entity.pdbx_description
1 polymer ?
#
loop_
_entity_poly.entity_id
_entity_poly.type
_entity_poly.pdbx_seq_one_letter_code
_entity_poly.pdbx_strand_id
1 'polypeptide(L)'
;MKAKKAELERRRQEEEEATEIIGPVLPGANGADSTNQRIDYGKALLPGEGAAMAAYIAEGKRIPRRGEIGLTSEEIEKFEQVGYVMSGSRHHRMEAVRLRKENQIYSADEKRALESFNHTERAKREAKLQAQFKALVKKKLEDKQNVGM
;
A
#
# COMPACT_ATOMS: atom_id res chain seq x y z
N MET A 1 32.32 -17.90 35.08
CA MET A 1 31.45 -16.71 35.08
C MET A 1 30.97 -16.28 33.68
N LYS A 2 31.82 -16.28 32.63
CA LYS A 2 31.40 -15.87 31.26
C LYS A 2 30.42 -16.83 30.57
N ALA A 3 30.60 -18.15 30.72
CA ALA A 3 29.72 -19.15 30.09
C ALA A 3 28.27 -19.09 30.60
N LYS A 4 28.09 -18.89 31.91
CA LYS A 4 26.77 -18.81 32.56
C LYS A 4 25.99 -17.54 32.17
N LYS A 5 26.69 -16.46 31.80
CA LYS A 5 26.08 -15.21 31.32
C LYS A 5 25.60 -15.35 29.87
N ALA A 6 26.36 -16.02 29.01
CA ALA A 6 26.01 -16.27 27.62
C ALA A 6 24.78 -17.21 27.50
N GLU A 7 24.68 -18.19 28.40
CA GLU A 7 23.51 -19.09 28.46
C GLU A 7 22.23 -18.35 28.92
N LEU A 8 22.37 -17.42 29.86
CA LEU A 8 21.26 -16.59 30.32
C LEU A 8 20.77 -15.61 29.24
N GLU A 9 21.69 -15.02 28.45
CA GLU A 9 21.35 -14.15 27.32
C GLU A 9 20.65 -14.92 26.19
N ARG A 10 21.08 -16.15 25.90
CA ARG A 10 20.38 -17.02 24.95
C ARG A 10 18.96 -17.36 25.39
N ARG A 11 18.78 -17.75 26.65
CA ARG A 11 17.45 -18.09 27.18
C ARG A 11 16.50 -16.89 27.20
N ARG A 12 17.04 -15.69 27.43
CA ARG A 12 16.27 -14.44 27.36
C ARG A 12 15.88 -14.07 25.93
N GLN A 13 16.76 -14.31 24.95
CA GLN A 13 16.46 -14.14 23.53
C GLN A 13 15.38 -15.12 23.06
N GLU A 14 15.46 -16.39 23.48
CA GLU A 14 14.43 -17.40 23.20
C GLU A 14 13.08 -17.07 23.87
N GLU A 15 13.09 -16.50 25.08
CA GLU A 15 11.88 -16.00 25.74
C GLU A 15 11.31 -14.75 25.03
N GLU A 16 12.14 -13.81 24.57
CA GLU A 16 11.71 -12.64 23.80
C GLU A 16 11.11 -13.06 22.43
N GLU A 17 11.72 -14.00 21.72
CA GLU A 17 11.18 -14.58 20.47
C GLU A 17 9.87 -15.36 20.70
N ALA A 18 9.75 -16.09 21.82
CA ALA A 18 8.53 -16.83 22.16
C ALA A 18 7.36 -15.92 22.56
N THR A 19 7.63 -14.69 23.00
CA THR A 19 6.59 -13.73 23.42
C THR A 19 5.99 -12.91 22.28
N GLU A 20 6.49 -13.00 21.05
CA GLU A 20 6.01 -12.14 19.95
C GLU A 20 4.58 -12.44 19.49
N ILE A 21 4.04 -13.66 19.69
CA ILE A 21 2.68 -13.99 19.23
C ILE A 21 1.99 -15.01 20.15
N ILE A 22 1.48 -14.56 21.30
CA ILE A 22 0.53 -15.34 22.12
C ILE A 22 -0.86 -14.73 21.98
N GLY A 23 -1.70 -15.37 21.15
CA GLY A 23 -3.09 -15.00 20.91
C GLY A 23 -3.56 -15.43 19.52
N PRO A 24 -4.87 -15.52 19.27
CA PRO A 24 -5.39 -15.79 17.94
C PRO A 24 -4.92 -14.70 16.98
N VAL A 25 -4.12 -15.08 16.00
CA VAL A 25 -3.60 -14.20 14.97
C VAL A 25 -4.76 -13.78 14.09
N LEU A 26 -5.00 -12.47 13.99
CA LEU A 26 -5.96 -11.92 13.02
C LEU A 26 -5.51 -12.35 11.61
N PRO A 27 -6.42 -12.83 10.75
CA PRO A 27 -6.07 -13.14 9.36
C PRO A 27 -5.46 -11.88 8.71
N GLY A 28 -4.17 -11.94 8.35
CA GLY A 28 -3.43 -10.84 7.72
C GLY A 28 -2.27 -10.23 8.54
N ALA A 29 -2.02 -10.67 9.77
CA ALA A 29 -0.92 -10.11 10.59
C ALA A 29 0.49 -10.58 10.19
N ASN A 30 0.60 -11.68 9.43
CA ASN A 30 1.87 -12.07 8.81
C ASN A 30 2.03 -11.26 7.52
N GLY A 31 2.92 -10.27 7.52
CA GLY A 31 3.23 -9.36 6.40
C GLY A 31 3.76 -10.03 5.12
N ALA A 32 3.50 -11.32 4.90
CA ALA A 32 3.77 -12.05 3.67
C ALA A 32 2.65 -11.91 2.61
N ASP A 33 1.49 -11.35 2.97
CA ASP A 33 0.38 -11.09 2.02
C ASP A 33 0.21 -9.59 1.69
N SER A 34 1.08 -8.73 2.22
CA SER A 34 1.03 -7.28 2.00
C SER A 34 1.46 -6.86 0.59
N THR A 35 2.24 -7.70 -0.10
CA THR A 35 2.66 -7.48 -1.49
C THR A 35 1.60 -7.89 -2.50
N ASN A 36 0.58 -8.62 -2.06
CA ASN A 36 -0.51 -9.11 -2.89
C ASN A 36 -1.87 -8.85 -2.23
N GLN A 37 -1.97 -7.73 -1.50
CA GLN A 37 -3.26 -7.14 -1.14
C GLN A 37 -4.09 -7.16 -2.42
N ARG A 38 -5.07 -8.05 -2.49
CA ARG A 38 -6.04 -8.07 -3.59
C ARG A 38 -6.73 -6.73 -3.50
N ILE A 39 -6.23 -5.76 -4.27
CA ILE A 39 -6.75 -4.41 -4.27
C ILE A 39 -8.21 -4.56 -4.67
N ASP A 40 -9.09 -4.25 -3.74
CA ASP A 40 -10.52 -4.30 -3.99
C ASP A 40 -10.87 -3.08 -4.83
N TYR A 41 -10.74 -3.25 -6.14
CA TYR A 41 -11.21 -2.29 -7.12
C TYR A 41 -12.73 -2.29 -7.22
N GLY A 42 -13.48 -2.92 -6.31
CA GLY A 42 -14.93 -2.97 -6.22
C GLY A 42 -15.59 -4.05 -7.08
N LYS A 43 -16.86 -4.35 -6.78
CA LYS A 43 -17.59 -5.52 -7.33
C LYS A 43 -17.98 -5.47 -8.81
N ALA A 44 -17.76 -4.34 -9.49
CA ALA A 44 -18.17 -4.17 -10.90
C ALA A 44 -17.10 -4.62 -11.92
N LEU A 45 -15.90 -4.99 -11.46
CA LEU A 45 -14.84 -5.55 -12.29
C LEU A 45 -14.77 -7.07 -12.12
N LEU A 46 -14.38 -7.77 -13.20
CA LEU A 46 -14.09 -9.19 -13.11
C LEU A 46 -12.83 -9.43 -12.26
N PRO A 47 -12.69 -10.61 -11.63
CA PRO A 47 -11.47 -10.96 -10.90
C PRO A 47 -10.23 -10.79 -11.77
N GLY A 48 -9.27 -9.98 -11.32
CA GLY A 48 -8.03 -9.69 -12.05
C GLY A 48 -8.13 -8.59 -13.13
N GLU A 49 -9.33 -8.16 -13.53
CA GLU A 49 -9.52 -7.09 -14.52
C GLU A 49 -9.00 -5.74 -14.00
N GLY A 50 -9.34 -5.39 -12.75
CA GLY A 50 -8.90 -4.14 -12.13
C GLY A 50 -7.39 -4.06 -11.96
N ALA A 51 -6.74 -5.15 -11.56
CA ALA A 51 -5.28 -5.21 -11.43
C ALA A 51 -4.57 -5.02 -12.77
N ALA A 52 -5.09 -5.64 -13.84
CA ALA A 52 -4.54 -5.47 -15.18
C ALA A 52 -4.70 -4.03 -15.68
N MET A 53 -5.88 -3.43 -15.50
CA MET A 53 -6.12 -2.04 -15.91
C MET A 53 -5.27 -1.04 -15.11
N ALA A 54 -5.11 -1.25 -13.79
CA ALA A 54 -4.26 -0.42 -12.95
C ALA A 54 -2.79 -0.46 -13.38
N ALA A 55 -2.27 -1.61 -13.84
CA ALA A 55 -0.93 -1.70 -14.38
C ALA A 55 -0.71 -0.79 -15.60
N TYR A 56 -1.67 -0.78 -16.54
CA TYR A 56 -1.61 0.14 -17.69
C TYR A 56 -1.68 1.60 -17.27
N ILE A 57 -2.53 1.95 -16.30
CA ILE A 57 -2.64 3.32 -15.77
C ILE A 57 -1.35 3.74 -15.08
N ALA A 58 -0.74 2.87 -14.27
CA ALA A 58 0.53 3.13 -13.60
C ALA A 58 1.68 3.35 -14.60
N GLU A 59 1.63 2.70 -15.76
CA GLU A 59 2.53 2.93 -16.89
C GLU A 59 2.17 4.16 -17.73
N GLY A 60 1.06 4.85 -17.41
CA GLY A 60 0.55 6.00 -18.17
C GLY A 60 0.01 5.64 -19.55
N LYS A 61 -0.28 4.36 -19.79
CA LYS A 61 -0.69 3.83 -21.10
C LYS A 61 -2.21 3.76 -21.24
N ARG A 62 -2.67 3.90 -22.48
CA ARG A 62 -4.07 3.63 -22.84
C ARG A 62 -4.42 2.17 -22.56
N ILE A 63 -5.50 1.95 -21.80
CA ILE A 63 -6.06 0.61 -21.52
C ILE A 63 -6.64 0.00 -22.81
N PRO A 64 -6.19 -1.18 -23.27
CA PRO A 64 -6.76 -1.82 -24.45
C PRO A 64 -8.21 -2.28 -24.25
N ARG A 65 -9.05 -2.13 -25.28
CA ARG A 65 -10.49 -2.51 -25.24
C ARG A 65 -10.74 -3.85 -25.94
N ARG A 66 -11.96 -4.38 -25.82
CA ARG A 66 -12.40 -5.60 -26.53
C ARG A 66 -12.36 -5.36 -28.05
N GLY A 67 -11.38 -5.96 -28.73
CA GLY A 67 -11.13 -5.77 -30.17
C GLY A 67 -9.76 -5.13 -30.47
N GLU A 68 -9.08 -4.63 -29.45
CA GLU A 68 -7.71 -4.08 -29.53
C GLU A 68 -6.68 -5.03 -28.89
N ILE A 69 -7.14 -6.21 -28.43
CA ILE A 69 -6.26 -7.24 -27.84
C ILE A 69 -5.31 -7.71 -28.94
N GLY A 70 -4.03 -7.36 -28.81
CA GLY A 70 -2.99 -7.64 -29.80
C GLY A 70 -2.38 -6.39 -30.43
N LEU A 71 -2.98 -5.21 -30.24
CA LEU A 71 -2.34 -3.93 -30.52
C LEU A 71 -1.63 -3.41 -29.27
N THR A 72 -0.51 -2.74 -29.48
CA THR A 72 0.17 -2.01 -28.41
C THR A 72 -0.58 -0.72 -28.08
N SER A 73 -0.47 -0.23 -26.84
CA SER A 73 -1.09 1.03 -26.42
C SER A 73 -0.67 2.21 -27.30
N GLU A 74 0.58 2.22 -27.77
CA GLU A 74 1.10 3.26 -28.67
C GLU A 74 0.47 3.23 -30.06
N GLU A 75 0.22 2.03 -30.60
CA GLU A 75 -0.47 1.88 -31.89
C GLU A 75 -1.93 2.35 -31.80
N ILE A 76 -2.61 2.00 -30.71
CA ILE A 76 -3.99 2.46 -30.44
C ILE A 76 -4.05 3.98 -30.42
N GLU A 77 -3.12 4.63 -29.70
CA GLU A 77 -3.08 6.09 -29.61
C GLU A 77 -2.79 6.75 -30.97
N LYS A 78 -1.87 6.19 -31.77
CA LYS A 78 -1.60 6.65 -33.14
C LYS A 78 -2.85 6.55 -34.01
N PHE A 79 -3.61 5.46 -33.93
CA PHE A 79 -4.85 5.31 -34.69
C PHE A 79 -5.93 6.31 -34.23
N GLU A 80 -6.07 6.55 -32.93
CA GLU A 80 -6.98 7.58 -32.38
C GLU A 80 -6.59 8.99 -32.88
N GLN A 81 -5.30 9.32 -32.90
CA GLN A 81 -4.80 10.62 -33.40
C GLN A 81 -5.10 10.84 -34.89
N VAL A 82 -5.03 9.79 -35.71
CA VAL A 82 -5.37 9.85 -37.14
C VAL A 82 -6.89 9.94 -37.38
N GLY A 83 -7.70 9.72 -36.33
CA GLY A 83 -9.17 9.80 -36.38
C GLY A 83 -9.86 8.47 -36.62
N TYR A 84 -9.15 7.34 -36.49
CA TYR A 84 -9.80 6.05 -36.46
C TYR A 84 -10.64 5.91 -35.20
N VAL A 85 -11.85 5.34 -35.37
CA VAL A 85 -12.74 5.11 -34.25
C VAL A 85 -12.46 3.74 -33.65
N MET A 86 -11.88 3.73 -32.46
CA MET A 86 -11.52 2.52 -31.74
C MET A 86 -12.75 1.76 -31.20
N SER A 87 -12.55 0.51 -30.82
CA SER A 87 -13.64 -0.41 -30.49
C SER A 87 -14.49 0.11 -29.32
N GLY A 88 -15.81 0.10 -29.50
CA GLY A 88 -16.75 0.54 -28.48
C GLY A 88 -16.89 2.06 -28.29
N SER A 89 -16.14 2.90 -29.00
CA SER A 89 -16.23 4.37 -28.86
C SER A 89 -17.52 4.96 -29.44
N ARG A 90 -18.13 4.33 -30.45
CA ARG A 90 -19.37 4.84 -31.08
C ARG A 90 -20.63 4.58 -30.27
N HIS A 91 -20.59 3.64 -29.33
CA HIS A 91 -21.77 3.18 -28.62
C HIS A 91 -21.82 3.81 -27.22
N HIS A 92 -22.56 4.91 -27.08
CA HIS A 92 -22.62 5.71 -25.84
C HIS A 92 -22.86 4.89 -24.57
N ARG A 93 -23.72 3.86 -24.62
CA ARG A 93 -23.99 3.02 -23.44
C ARG A 93 -22.78 2.19 -23.03
N MET A 94 -22.02 1.66 -24.00
CA MET A 94 -20.81 0.90 -23.70
C MET A 94 -19.67 1.81 -23.27
N GLU A 95 -19.56 2.98 -23.90
CA GLU A 95 -18.58 3.99 -23.51
C GLU A 95 -18.80 4.45 -22.07
N ALA A 96 -20.04 4.69 -21.65
CA ALA A 96 -20.36 5.03 -20.27
C ALA A 96 -19.99 3.91 -19.28
N VAL A 97 -20.20 2.65 -19.65
CA VAL A 97 -19.79 1.49 -18.83
C VAL A 97 -18.26 1.41 -18.73
N ARG A 98 -17.55 1.65 -19.83
CA ARG A 98 -16.08 1.71 -19.85
C ARG A 98 -15.58 2.81 -18.92
N LEU A 99 -16.07 4.04 -19.08
CA LEU A 99 -15.69 5.18 -18.25
C LEU A 99 -15.97 4.92 -16.77
N ARG A 100 -17.11 4.27 -16.45
CA ARG A 100 -17.40 3.87 -15.06
C ARG A 100 -16.35 2.91 -14.50
N LYS A 101 -15.96 1.89 -15.27
CA LYS A 101 -14.94 0.91 -14.86
C LYS A 101 -13.57 1.58 -14.68
N GLU A 102 -13.18 2.45 -15.59
CA GLU A 102 -11.93 3.21 -15.49
C GLU A 102 -11.94 4.13 -14.25
N ASN A 103 -13.03 4.90 -14.05
CA ASN A 103 -13.18 5.79 -12.90
C ASN A 103 -13.17 5.05 -11.56
N GLN A 104 -13.65 3.81 -11.52
CA GLN A 104 -13.61 2.98 -10.33
C GLN A 104 -12.17 2.65 -9.90
N ILE A 105 -11.28 2.46 -10.87
CA ILE A 105 -9.86 2.22 -10.63
C ILE A 105 -9.18 3.51 -10.20
N TYR A 106 -9.41 4.62 -10.92
CA TYR A 106 -8.90 5.93 -10.52
C TYR A 106 -9.32 6.29 -9.08
N SER A 107 -10.59 6.09 -8.73
CA SER A 107 -11.08 6.37 -7.37
C SER A 107 -10.41 5.49 -6.31
N ALA A 108 -10.15 4.22 -6.63
CA ALA A 108 -9.48 3.29 -5.72
C ALA A 108 -7.99 3.67 -5.53
N ASP A 109 -7.30 3.98 -6.63
CA ASP A 109 -5.89 4.37 -6.61
C ASP A 109 -5.68 5.74 -5.95
N GLU A 110 -6.55 6.72 -6.23
CA GLU A 110 -6.53 8.03 -5.58
C GLU A 110 -6.74 7.90 -4.07
N LYS A 111 -7.77 7.14 -3.65
CA LYS A 111 -8.04 6.89 -2.23
C LYS A 111 -6.84 6.25 -1.55
N ARG A 112 -6.21 5.25 -2.20
CA ARG A 112 -5.02 4.59 -1.67
C ARG A 112 -3.82 5.54 -1.59
N ALA A 113 -3.62 6.39 -2.60
CA ALA A 113 -2.56 7.38 -2.59
C ALA A 113 -2.74 8.37 -1.43
N LEU A 114 -3.98 8.85 -1.20
CA LEU A 114 -4.33 9.71 -0.07
C LEU A 114 -4.12 9.01 1.28
N GLU A 115 -4.58 7.77 1.44
CA GLU A 115 -4.41 7.01 2.68
C GLU A 115 -2.94 6.75 3.00
N SER A 116 -2.15 6.39 1.99
CA SER A 116 -0.71 6.19 2.12
C SER A 116 -0.01 7.50 2.53
N PHE A 117 -0.40 8.62 1.91
CA PHE A 117 0.10 9.94 2.29
C PHE A 117 -0.25 10.27 3.75
N ASN A 118 -1.51 10.12 4.15
CA ASN A 118 -1.97 10.38 5.52
C ASN A 118 -1.25 9.50 6.55
N HIS A 119 -1.03 8.23 6.24
CA HIS A 119 -0.29 7.31 7.10
C HIS A 119 1.16 7.77 7.28
N THR A 120 1.85 8.14 6.19
CA THR A 120 3.24 8.64 6.27
C THR A 120 3.34 9.95 7.05
N GLU A 121 2.42 10.88 6.85
CA GLU A 121 2.36 12.14 7.59
C GLU A 121 2.11 11.92 9.09
N ARG A 122 1.19 11.01 9.42
CA ARG A 122 0.91 10.61 10.80
C ARG A 122 2.15 9.97 11.44
N ALA A 123 2.80 9.03 10.76
CA ALA A 123 4.02 8.38 11.26
C ALA A 123 5.15 9.39 11.52
N LYS A 124 5.36 10.36 10.63
CA LYS A 124 6.33 11.46 10.85
C LYS A 124 5.97 12.29 12.08
N ARG A 125 4.69 12.64 12.25
CA ARG A 125 4.21 13.40 13.42
C ARG A 125 4.40 12.62 14.72
N GLU A 126 4.06 11.34 14.73
CA GLU A 126 4.24 10.45 15.87
C GLU A 126 5.72 10.27 16.21
N ALA A 127 6.60 10.09 15.22
CA ALA A 127 8.04 10.00 15.44
C ALA A 127 8.61 11.29 16.08
N LYS A 128 8.16 12.46 15.62
CA LYS A 128 8.55 13.75 16.23
C LYS A 128 8.07 13.85 17.68
N LEU A 129 6.83 13.45 17.95
CA LEU A 129 6.27 13.46 19.30
C LEU A 129 7.01 12.50 20.23
N GLN A 130 7.34 11.29 19.76
CA GLN A 130 8.14 10.32 20.51
C GLN A 130 9.54 10.86 20.82
N ALA A 131 10.20 11.52 19.87
CA ALA A 131 11.51 12.13 20.10
C ALA A 131 11.45 13.23 21.17
N GLN A 132 10.43 14.10 21.12
CA GLN A 132 10.20 15.14 22.14
C GLN A 132 9.93 14.54 23.52
N PHE A 133 9.11 13.48 23.59
CA PHE A 133 8.81 12.82 24.85
C PHE A 133 10.04 12.14 25.46
N LYS A 134 10.84 11.44 24.64
CA LYS A 134 12.12 10.84 25.07
C LYS A 134 13.08 11.89 25.62
N ALA A 135 13.18 13.06 24.98
CA ALA A 135 14.01 14.17 25.47
C ALA A 135 13.53 14.72 26.82
N LEU A 136 12.21 14.87 26.99
CA LEU A 136 11.62 15.40 28.23
C LEU A 136 11.77 14.43 29.40
N VAL A 137 11.60 13.13 29.16
CA VAL A 137 11.85 12.08 30.18
C VAL A 137 13.32 12.03 30.56
N LYS A 138 14.24 12.09 29.59
CA LYS A 138 15.68 12.14 29.85
C LYS A 138 16.05 13.34 30.71
N LYS A 139 15.57 14.54 30.36
CA LYS A 139 15.78 15.76 31.14
C LYS A 139 15.26 15.62 32.58
N LYS A 140 14.03 15.10 32.75
CA LYS A 140 13.45 14.89 34.08
C LYS A 140 14.22 13.87 34.91
N LEU A 141 14.80 12.85 34.29
CA LEU A 141 15.66 11.86 34.96
C LEU A 141 16.98 12.49 35.41
N GLU A 142 17.60 13.31 34.56
CA GLU A 142 18.82 14.07 34.87
C GLU A 142 18.58 15.10 36.00
N ASP A 143 17.49 15.87 35.93
CA ASP A 143 17.09 16.82 36.99
C ASP A 143 16.90 16.12 38.34
N LYS A 144 16.32 14.91 38.35
CA LYS A 144 16.11 14.12 39.57
C LYS A 144 17.41 13.54 40.15
N GLN A 145 18.42 13.29 39.31
CA GLN A 145 19.75 12.87 39.74
C GLN A 145 20.56 14.03 40.32
N ASN A 146 20.41 15.24 39.79
CA ASN A 146 21.09 16.44 40.29
C ASN A 146 20.53 16.96 41.63
N VAL A 147 19.26 16.70 41.96
CA VAL A 147 18.66 17.10 43.25
C VAL A 147 19.04 16.13 44.41
N GLY A 148 19.68 15.00 44.08
CA GLY A 148 20.13 14.00 45.06
C GLY A 148 21.59 14.14 45.53
N MET A 149 22.31 15.18 45.09
CA MET A 149 23.63 15.57 45.63
C MET A 149 23.53 16.82 46.49
#